data_AF-A0A9X1Z2H4-F1
#
_entry.id   AF-A0A9X1Z2H4-F1
#
_cell.length_a   1.000
_cell.length_b   1.000
_cell.length_c   1.000
_cell.angle_alpha   90.00
_cell.angle_beta   90.00
_cell.angle_gamma   90.00
#
_symmetry.space_group_name_H-M   'P 1'
#
loop_
_entity.id
_entity.type
_entity.pdbx_description
1 polymer ?
#
loop_
_entity_poly.entity_id
_entity_poly.type
_entity_poly.pdbx_seq_one_letter_code
_entity_poly.pdbx_strand_id
1 'polypeptide(L)'
;MNAFKPAFRPAIRPAITSVFGVQVPVVTTLSFVSQPQSKTVDEYALATFSCEVTGGVAPYSYQYKKNGANVGTNSAALSFAADATDNAASITVVVTDSAGTSITSTAAALGVTSYAFITDGLTQFISLSSEIVLSGDFDVLFTYKGLAADYKTFMAAANNDRFARFDLNGAVRMYCGYATPTSTTKVTDNTSRLIRFRRVGQVSSVYINGVLEGVVDNSISLGTVKLSKLMEASGSYAKGAITKLSVDSAGLKILEIPLNNKSQGANQLATVGSINATIVNYNAAGWTAV
;
A
#
# COMPACT_ATOMS: atom_id res chain seq x y z
N MET A 1 27.51 -112.32 -22.93
CA MET A 1 26.61 -111.27 -22.40
C MET A 1 27.46 -110.29 -21.61
N ASN A 2 27.88 -109.17 -22.21
CA ASN A 2 28.59 -108.10 -21.50
C ASN A 2 27.69 -106.87 -21.47
N ALA A 3 27.31 -106.45 -20.27
CA ALA A 3 26.43 -105.31 -20.02
C ALA A 3 27.21 -103.99 -20.14
N PHE A 4 26.72 -103.07 -20.98
CA PHE A 4 27.19 -101.69 -21.03
C PHE A 4 26.64 -100.92 -19.82
N LYS A 5 27.54 -100.38 -19.00
CA LYS A 5 27.21 -99.49 -17.87
C LYS A 5 27.22 -98.03 -18.37
N PRO A 6 26.16 -97.21 -18.19
CA PRO A 6 26.16 -95.84 -18.66
C PRO A 6 27.01 -94.95 -17.74
N ALA A 7 27.87 -94.10 -18.32
CA ALA A 7 28.62 -93.08 -17.60
C ALA A 7 27.74 -91.83 -17.39
N PHE A 8 27.50 -91.47 -16.13
CA PHE A 8 26.89 -90.19 -15.77
C PHE A 8 27.89 -89.05 -16.05
N ARG A 9 27.57 -88.18 -17.01
CA ARG A 9 28.25 -86.89 -17.18
C ARG A 9 27.60 -85.87 -16.24
N PRO A 10 28.34 -85.15 -15.37
CA PRO A 10 27.77 -84.10 -14.54
C PRO A 10 27.28 -82.95 -15.42
N ALA A 11 26.02 -82.54 -15.25
CA ALA A 11 25.51 -81.33 -15.87
C ALA A 11 26.12 -80.10 -15.18
N ILE A 12 26.89 -79.29 -15.92
CA ILE A 12 27.32 -77.97 -15.45
C ILE A 12 26.07 -77.07 -15.44
N ARG A 13 25.54 -76.79 -14.26
CA ARG A 13 24.50 -75.75 -14.09
C ARG A 13 25.20 -74.39 -14.16
N PRO A 14 24.87 -73.50 -15.12
CA PRO A 14 25.41 -72.15 -15.09
C PRO A 14 24.90 -71.45 -13.83
N ALA A 15 25.83 -70.94 -13.02
CA ALA A 15 25.49 -70.05 -11.93
C ALA A 15 24.92 -68.76 -12.53
N ILE A 16 23.60 -68.57 -12.41
CA ILE A 16 22.98 -67.27 -12.70
C ILE A 16 23.31 -66.38 -11.50
N THR A 17 24.38 -65.60 -11.61
CA THR A 17 24.63 -64.48 -10.71
C THR A 17 23.58 -63.43 -11.02
N SER A 18 22.45 -63.46 -10.29
CA SER A 18 21.49 -62.36 -10.29
C SER A 18 22.16 -61.17 -9.63
N VAL A 19 22.75 -60.31 -10.45
CA VAL A 19 23.11 -58.96 -10.03
C VAL A 19 21.79 -58.22 -9.89
N PHE A 20 21.22 -58.21 -8.68
CA PHE A 20 20.21 -57.22 -8.33
C PHE A 20 20.89 -55.86 -8.48
N GLY A 21 20.69 -55.22 -9.63
CA GLY A 21 21.13 -53.85 -9.84
C GLY A 21 20.44 -52.99 -8.80
N VAL A 22 21.18 -52.57 -7.78
CA VAL A 22 20.73 -51.48 -6.90
C VAL A 22 20.63 -50.27 -7.81
N GLN A 23 19.41 -49.94 -8.23
CA GLN A 23 19.16 -48.72 -8.99
C GLN A 23 19.38 -47.57 -8.02
N VAL A 24 20.58 -46.98 -8.03
CA VAL A 24 20.84 -45.75 -7.27
C VAL A 24 20.00 -44.66 -7.93
N PRO A 25 19.06 -44.01 -7.21
CA PRO A 25 18.31 -42.91 -7.77
C PRO A 25 19.29 -41.82 -8.19
N VAL A 26 19.28 -41.44 -9.47
CA VAL A 26 20.05 -40.32 -9.98
C VAL A 26 19.40 -39.05 -9.40
N VAL A 27 20.03 -38.47 -8.39
CA VAL A 27 19.64 -37.18 -7.84
C VAL A 27 20.17 -36.12 -8.81
N THR A 28 19.26 -35.44 -9.53
CA THR A 28 19.63 -34.29 -10.35
C THR A 28 19.93 -33.09 -9.45
N THR A 29 20.72 -32.13 -9.93
CA THR A 29 21.08 -30.95 -9.15
C THR A 29 19.87 -30.03 -8.99
N LEU A 30 19.71 -29.45 -7.78
CA LEU A 30 18.68 -28.47 -7.51
C LEU A 30 18.87 -27.25 -8.41
N SER A 31 17.83 -26.87 -9.17
CA SER A 31 17.85 -25.76 -10.12
C SER A 31 16.48 -25.11 -10.25
N PHE A 32 16.44 -23.84 -10.67
CA PHE A 32 15.19 -23.15 -10.97
C PHE A 32 14.68 -23.52 -12.37
N VAL A 33 13.41 -23.92 -12.46
CA VAL A 33 12.64 -23.97 -13.71
C VAL A 33 12.11 -22.57 -14.04
N SER A 34 11.62 -21.86 -13.03
CA SER A 34 11.20 -20.46 -13.13
C SER A 34 11.60 -19.67 -11.88
N GLN A 35 11.84 -18.39 -12.07
CA GLN A 35 12.29 -17.47 -11.01
C GLN A 35 11.33 -16.28 -10.91
N PRO A 36 11.31 -15.56 -9.77
CA PRO A 36 10.56 -14.32 -9.65
C PRO A 36 10.90 -13.37 -10.79
N GLN A 37 9.87 -12.78 -11.40
CA GLN A 37 10.02 -11.82 -12.50
C GLN A 37 9.75 -10.40 -12.01
N SER A 38 10.53 -9.44 -12.51
CA SER A 38 10.30 -8.02 -12.25
C SER A 38 8.93 -7.59 -12.79
N LYS A 39 8.26 -6.68 -12.10
CA LYS A 39 6.96 -6.15 -12.51
C LYS A 39 6.65 -4.82 -11.86
N THR A 40 5.70 -4.12 -12.45
CA THR A 40 5.11 -2.91 -11.88
C THR A 40 3.64 -3.17 -11.54
N VAL A 41 3.21 -2.73 -10.36
CA VAL A 41 1.81 -2.77 -9.93
C VAL A 41 1.37 -1.39 -9.45
N ASP A 42 0.06 -1.15 -9.41
CA ASP A 42 -0.49 0.05 -8.79
C ASP A 42 -0.35 -0.05 -7.25
N GLU A 43 -0.20 1.07 -6.56
CA GLU A 43 -0.22 1.12 -5.08
C GLU A 43 -1.50 0.45 -4.54
N TYR A 44 -1.36 -0.31 -3.45
CA TYR A 44 -2.36 -1.18 -2.83
C TYR A 44 -2.79 -2.42 -3.63
N ALA A 45 -2.35 -2.57 -4.88
CA ALA A 45 -2.61 -3.80 -5.64
C ALA A 45 -1.77 -4.98 -5.14
N LEU A 46 -2.24 -6.20 -5.37
CA LEU A 46 -1.53 -7.40 -4.95
C LEU A 46 -0.32 -7.69 -5.85
N ALA A 47 0.86 -7.77 -5.25
CA ALA A 47 2.10 -8.17 -5.89
C ALA A 47 2.46 -9.64 -5.57
N THR A 48 2.14 -10.56 -6.50
CA THR A 48 2.59 -11.97 -6.49
C THR A 48 3.94 -12.23 -7.20
N PHE A 49 4.88 -12.90 -6.53
CA PHE A 49 6.13 -13.42 -7.08
C PHE A 49 6.21 -14.92 -6.84
N SER A 50 6.56 -15.72 -7.84
CA SER A 50 6.62 -17.17 -7.73
C SER A 50 7.92 -17.73 -8.29
N CYS A 51 8.27 -18.93 -7.86
CA CYS A 51 9.35 -19.72 -8.43
C CYS A 51 8.95 -21.19 -8.53
N GLU A 52 9.67 -21.93 -9.35
CA GLU A 52 9.54 -23.38 -9.47
C GLU A 52 10.94 -23.97 -9.54
N VAL A 53 11.16 -25.07 -8.83
CA VAL A 53 12.45 -25.77 -8.77
C VAL A 53 12.32 -27.22 -9.20
N THR A 54 13.41 -27.78 -9.72
CA THR A 54 13.55 -29.19 -10.07
C THR A 54 14.89 -29.73 -9.61
N GLY A 55 14.98 -31.05 -9.44
CA GLY A 55 16.13 -31.74 -8.86
C GLY A 55 16.31 -31.48 -7.36
N GLY A 56 17.43 -31.95 -6.80
CA GLY A 56 17.66 -31.96 -5.36
C GLY A 56 16.81 -33.01 -4.63
N VAL A 57 16.74 -32.88 -3.31
CA VAL A 57 16.00 -33.82 -2.44
C VAL A 57 14.83 -33.14 -1.74
N ALA A 58 13.61 -33.41 -2.18
CA ALA A 58 12.40 -32.91 -1.53
C ALA A 58 12.27 -33.42 -0.06
N PRO A 59 11.57 -32.70 0.85
CA PRO A 59 10.86 -31.44 0.62
C PRO A 59 11.77 -30.22 0.47
N TYR A 60 11.29 -29.19 -0.21
CA TYR A 60 11.97 -27.90 -0.36
C TYR A 60 11.47 -26.89 0.68
N SER A 61 12.37 -26.02 1.11
CA SER A 61 12.07 -24.84 1.89
C SER A 61 12.37 -23.58 1.08
N TYR A 62 11.52 -22.56 1.23
CA TYR A 62 11.54 -21.30 0.50
C TYR A 62 11.64 -20.16 1.50
N GLN A 63 12.57 -19.24 1.28
CA GLN A 63 12.68 -18.00 2.03
C GLN A 63 12.78 -16.84 1.06
N TYR A 64 11.67 -16.13 0.89
CA TYR A 64 11.68 -14.87 0.15
C TYR A 64 12.36 -13.77 0.97
N LYS A 65 13.04 -12.86 0.26
CA LYS A 65 13.62 -11.66 0.81
C LYS A 65 13.16 -10.44 0.01
N LYS A 66 12.74 -9.40 0.72
CA LYS A 66 12.46 -8.06 0.18
C LYS A 66 13.54 -7.11 0.69
N ASN A 67 14.34 -6.54 -0.21
CA ASN A 67 15.49 -5.69 0.14
C ASN A 67 16.45 -6.38 1.14
N GLY A 68 16.65 -7.68 0.97
CA GLY A 68 17.51 -8.50 1.84
C GLY A 68 16.87 -8.97 3.16
N ALA A 69 15.73 -8.40 3.58
CA ALA A 69 15.02 -8.83 4.78
C ALA A 69 14.05 -9.99 4.47
N ASN A 70 13.99 -10.98 5.36
CA ASN A 70 13.10 -12.14 5.20
C ASN A 70 11.62 -11.70 5.23
N VAL A 71 10.83 -12.18 4.29
CA VAL A 71 9.39 -11.93 4.17
C VAL A 71 8.65 -13.19 3.75
N GLY A 72 7.32 -13.17 3.92
CA GLY A 72 6.45 -14.27 3.50
C GLY A 72 6.59 -15.50 4.39
N THR A 73 6.17 -16.64 3.84
CA THR A 73 6.17 -17.94 4.50
C THR A 73 6.97 -18.95 3.68
N ASN A 74 7.11 -20.18 4.20
CA ASN A 74 7.71 -21.29 3.48
C ASN A 74 6.81 -21.76 2.30
N SER A 75 6.79 -20.99 1.22
CA SER A 75 5.93 -21.17 0.05
C SER A 75 6.68 -20.84 -1.22
N ALA A 76 6.37 -21.54 -2.31
CA ALA A 76 6.92 -21.27 -3.65
C ALA A 76 6.41 -19.94 -4.26
N ALA A 77 5.47 -19.26 -3.59
CA ALA A 77 4.96 -17.96 -3.97
C ALA A 77 4.87 -17.00 -2.78
N LEU A 78 5.18 -15.73 -3.04
CA LEU A 78 5.03 -14.58 -2.16
C LEU A 78 3.97 -13.64 -2.74
N SER A 79 2.96 -13.28 -1.96
CA SER A 79 1.96 -12.27 -2.33
C SER A 79 1.76 -11.28 -1.20
N PHE A 80 1.73 -9.99 -1.52
CA PHE A 80 1.43 -8.92 -0.56
C PHE A 80 0.83 -7.70 -1.29
N ALA A 81 0.07 -6.87 -0.59
CA ALA A 81 -0.39 -5.59 -1.13
C ALA A 81 0.80 -4.62 -1.20
N ALA A 82 1.04 -4.04 -2.37
CA ALA A 82 2.17 -3.13 -2.58
C ALA A 82 1.93 -1.79 -1.89
N ASP A 83 2.94 -1.29 -1.17
CA ASP A 83 2.95 0.07 -0.63
C ASP A 83 3.83 0.98 -1.50
N ALA A 84 3.63 2.30 -1.47
CA ALA A 84 4.49 3.24 -2.19
C ALA A 84 5.98 3.09 -1.84
N THR A 85 6.30 2.70 -0.59
CA THR A 85 7.67 2.44 -0.12
C THR A 85 8.29 1.16 -0.70
N ASP A 86 7.49 0.28 -1.32
CA ASP A 86 7.97 -0.90 -2.02
C ASP A 86 8.48 -0.59 -3.43
N ASN A 87 8.34 0.66 -3.90
CA ASN A 87 8.85 1.05 -5.21
C ASN A 87 10.38 0.84 -5.28
N ALA A 88 10.83 0.20 -6.35
CA ALA A 88 12.20 -0.27 -6.55
C ALA A 88 12.67 -1.35 -5.57
N ALA A 89 11.77 -2.02 -4.84
CA ALA A 89 12.16 -3.13 -3.97
C ALA A 89 12.74 -4.31 -4.77
N SER A 90 13.78 -4.92 -4.23
CA SER A 90 14.41 -6.13 -4.76
C SER A 90 13.85 -7.37 -4.09
N ILE A 91 13.25 -8.26 -4.87
CA ILE A 91 12.67 -9.53 -4.44
C ILE A 91 13.58 -10.67 -4.89
N THR A 92 14.03 -11.48 -3.93
CA THR A 92 14.79 -12.71 -4.18
C THR A 92 14.16 -13.86 -3.38
N VAL A 93 14.42 -15.09 -3.81
CA VAL A 93 14.06 -16.29 -3.04
C VAL A 93 15.26 -17.20 -2.90
N VAL A 94 15.47 -17.70 -1.69
CA VAL A 94 16.41 -18.80 -1.41
C VAL A 94 15.59 -20.07 -1.29
N VAL A 95 15.93 -21.08 -2.09
CA VAL A 95 15.31 -22.41 -2.01
C VAL A 95 16.34 -23.39 -1.50
N THR A 96 16.01 -24.13 -0.45
CA THR A 96 16.88 -25.13 0.17
C THR A 96 16.19 -26.48 0.19
N ASP A 97 16.85 -27.51 -0.34
CA ASP A 97 16.35 -28.89 -0.28
C ASP A 97 16.60 -29.54 1.08
N SER A 98 16.03 -30.73 1.30
CA SER A 98 16.15 -31.45 2.57
C SER A 98 17.56 -32.00 2.86
N ALA A 99 18.43 -32.05 1.84
CA ALA A 99 19.85 -32.40 1.98
C ALA A 99 20.72 -31.19 2.35
N GLY A 100 20.13 -29.98 2.43
CA GLY A 100 20.82 -28.73 2.80
C GLY A 100 21.44 -27.97 1.63
N THR A 101 21.16 -28.37 0.38
CA THR A 101 21.62 -27.63 -0.80
C THR A 101 20.73 -26.41 -1.02
N SER A 102 21.32 -25.22 -1.09
CA SER A 102 20.60 -23.96 -1.31
C SER A 102 20.96 -23.31 -2.65
N ILE A 103 19.96 -22.81 -3.36
CA ILE A 103 20.10 -21.94 -4.52
C ILE A 103 19.37 -20.61 -4.29
N THR A 104 19.87 -19.52 -4.87
CA THR A 104 19.27 -18.18 -4.75
C THR A 104 18.87 -17.68 -6.14
N SER A 105 17.67 -17.11 -6.25
CA SER A 105 17.20 -16.55 -7.52
C SER A 105 17.95 -15.27 -7.90
N THR A 106 17.89 -14.91 -9.17
CA THR A 106 18.13 -13.53 -9.61
C THR A 106 17.14 -12.59 -8.94
N ALA A 107 17.54 -11.32 -8.76
CA ALA A 107 16.68 -10.29 -8.20
C ALA A 107 15.59 -9.86 -9.19
N ALA A 108 14.33 -9.89 -8.73
CA ALA A 108 13.20 -9.27 -9.40
C ALA A 108 12.94 -7.88 -8.80
N ALA A 109 12.79 -6.87 -9.64
CA ALA A 109 12.43 -5.52 -9.22
C ALA A 109 10.91 -5.35 -9.14
N LEU A 110 10.42 -4.78 -8.04
CA LEU A 110 9.04 -4.33 -7.90
C LEU A 110 8.98 -2.83 -8.17
N GLY A 111 8.27 -2.43 -9.22
CA GLY A 111 7.82 -1.06 -9.41
C GLY A 111 6.46 -0.85 -8.77
N VAL A 112 6.25 0.31 -8.14
CA VAL A 112 4.93 0.71 -7.62
C VAL A 112 4.57 2.06 -8.21
N THR A 113 3.40 2.12 -8.87
CA THR A 113 2.84 3.36 -9.39
C THR A 113 1.83 3.92 -8.41
N SER A 114 2.15 5.06 -7.81
CA SER A 114 1.22 5.81 -6.97
C SER A 114 0.28 6.66 -7.83
N TYR A 115 -0.93 6.84 -7.34
CA TYR A 115 -1.96 7.62 -8.02
C TYR A 115 -2.52 8.72 -7.13
N ALA A 116 -3.13 9.71 -7.75
CA ALA A 116 -3.97 10.68 -7.08
C ALA A 116 -5.21 10.94 -7.94
N PHE A 117 -6.38 11.00 -7.31
CA PHE A 117 -7.59 11.44 -8.00
C PHE A 117 -7.62 12.96 -8.01
N ILE A 118 -7.48 13.57 -9.19
CA ILE A 118 -7.54 15.01 -9.37
C ILE A 118 -9.00 15.41 -9.59
N THR A 119 -9.58 16.13 -8.63
CA THR A 119 -10.92 16.72 -8.81
C THR A 119 -10.91 17.78 -9.90
N ASP A 120 -12.02 17.91 -10.63
CA ASP A 120 -12.17 18.86 -11.74
C ASP A 120 -12.21 20.34 -11.32
N GLY A 121 -12.53 20.63 -10.05
CA GLY A 121 -12.76 21.99 -9.56
C GLY A 121 -14.10 22.59 -10.00
N LEU A 122 -15.03 21.77 -10.47
CA LEU A 122 -16.34 22.19 -10.99
C LEU A 122 -17.50 21.42 -10.35
N THR A 123 -17.40 20.09 -10.26
CA THR A 123 -18.50 19.23 -9.81
C THR A 123 -18.04 18.06 -8.95
N GLN A 124 -16.76 17.72 -8.99
CA GLN A 124 -16.21 16.59 -8.26
C GLN A 124 -15.75 17.00 -6.87
N PHE A 125 -16.08 16.15 -5.90
CA PHE A 125 -15.66 16.29 -4.51
C PHE A 125 -15.65 14.93 -3.84
N ILE A 126 -15.17 14.86 -2.60
CA ILE A 126 -15.15 13.63 -1.82
C ILE A 126 -16.15 13.77 -0.68
N SER A 127 -17.12 12.86 -0.60
CA SER A 127 -18.07 12.77 0.51
C SER A 127 -17.65 11.68 1.46
N LEU A 128 -17.69 11.94 2.76
CA LEU A 128 -17.58 10.93 3.79
C LEU A 128 -18.93 10.27 4.01
N SER A 129 -18.90 8.98 4.37
CA SER A 129 -20.10 8.19 4.68
C SER A 129 -20.80 8.60 5.98
N SER A 130 -20.11 9.35 6.85
CA SER A 130 -20.67 9.95 8.06
C SER A 130 -19.91 11.24 8.42
N GLU A 131 -20.56 12.14 9.16
CA GLU A 131 -19.96 13.38 9.64
C GLU A 131 -19.07 13.11 10.85
N ILE A 132 -17.81 13.52 10.76
CA ILE A 132 -16.87 13.53 11.87
C ILE A 132 -17.09 14.80 12.68
N VAL A 133 -17.22 14.69 13.99
CA VAL A 133 -17.45 15.81 14.90
C VAL A 133 -16.32 15.88 15.93
N LEU A 134 -15.63 17.02 16.00
CA LEU A 134 -14.45 17.23 16.84
C LEU A 134 -14.65 18.46 17.75
N SER A 135 -14.63 18.28 19.06
CA SER A 135 -14.87 19.35 20.04
C SER A 135 -13.69 19.62 20.99
N GLY A 136 -12.77 18.66 21.16
CA GLY A 136 -11.58 18.77 22.01
C GLY A 136 -10.28 18.87 21.23
N ASP A 137 -9.22 18.28 21.79
CA ASP A 137 -7.91 18.17 21.15
C ASP A 137 -7.98 17.18 19.98
N PHE A 138 -7.47 17.61 18.83
CA PHE A 138 -7.47 16.79 17.63
C PHE A 138 -6.31 17.15 16.70
N ASP A 139 -6.05 16.22 15.81
CA ASP A 139 -5.27 16.44 14.61
C ASP A 139 -6.03 15.94 13.39
N VAL A 140 -6.17 16.79 12.38
CA VAL A 140 -6.64 16.40 11.05
C VAL A 140 -5.47 16.54 10.10
N LEU A 141 -4.99 15.42 9.57
CA LEU A 141 -3.86 15.35 8.64
C LEU A 141 -4.36 14.92 7.27
N PHE A 142 -3.81 15.54 6.23
CA PHE A 142 -4.07 15.13 4.87
C PHE A 142 -2.92 15.49 3.94
N THR A 143 -2.68 14.64 2.95
CA THR A 143 -1.69 14.95 1.91
C THR A 143 -2.42 15.58 0.74
N TYR A 144 -2.05 16.82 0.39
CA TYR A 144 -2.69 17.61 -0.65
C TYR A 144 -1.72 17.94 -1.79
N LYS A 145 -2.20 17.84 -3.03
CA LYS A 145 -1.52 18.31 -4.24
C LYS A 145 -2.34 19.44 -4.86
N GLY A 146 -1.77 20.65 -4.83
CA GLY A 146 -2.44 21.91 -5.16
C GLY A 146 -2.64 22.16 -6.64
N LEU A 147 -3.89 22.41 -7.05
CA LEU A 147 -4.17 22.83 -8.43
C LEU A 147 -5.23 23.94 -8.52
N ALA A 148 -5.60 24.58 -7.40
CA ALA A 148 -6.60 25.64 -7.35
C ALA A 148 -5.97 26.97 -6.91
N ALA A 149 -5.92 27.99 -7.77
CA ALA A 149 -5.35 29.31 -7.43
C ALA A 149 -6.33 30.26 -6.72
N ASP A 150 -7.61 29.89 -6.63
CA ASP A 150 -8.67 30.75 -6.12
C ASP A 150 -9.03 30.46 -4.65
N TYR A 151 -9.70 31.44 -4.06
CA TYR A 151 -10.45 31.24 -2.82
C TYR A 151 -11.49 30.11 -2.97
N LYS A 152 -11.20 28.91 -2.44
CA LYS A 152 -12.13 27.77 -2.43
C LYS A 152 -12.08 27.02 -1.10
N THR A 153 -13.23 26.56 -0.62
CA THR A 153 -13.28 25.64 0.52
C THR A 153 -12.82 24.27 0.06
N PHE A 154 -12.08 23.55 0.91
CA PHE A 154 -11.63 22.20 0.58
C PHE A 154 -11.92 21.19 1.69
N MET A 155 -12.42 21.62 2.86
CA MET A 155 -13.00 20.74 3.87
C MET A 155 -14.21 21.41 4.54
N ALA A 156 -15.33 20.68 4.67
CA ALA A 156 -16.56 21.21 5.22
C ALA A 156 -17.48 20.14 5.83
N ALA A 157 -18.45 20.63 6.60
CA ALA A 157 -19.57 19.88 7.16
C ALA A 157 -20.68 19.65 6.12
N ALA A 158 -21.69 18.85 6.49
CA ALA A 158 -22.76 18.46 5.56
C ALA A 158 -23.58 19.66 5.10
N ASN A 159 -23.79 20.62 6.01
CA ASN A 159 -24.49 21.88 5.77
C ASN A 159 -23.63 22.96 5.08
N ASN A 160 -22.45 22.60 4.57
CA ASN A 160 -21.48 23.52 3.95
C ASN A 160 -20.79 24.50 4.91
N ASP A 161 -20.88 24.27 6.22
CA ASP A 161 -20.06 25.03 7.16
C ASP A 161 -18.58 24.66 7.00
N ARG A 162 -17.72 25.67 6.99
CA ARG A 162 -16.34 25.53 6.52
C ARG A 162 -15.48 25.05 7.67
N PHE A 163 -14.69 24.01 7.44
CA PHE A 163 -13.57 23.64 8.32
C PHE A 163 -12.25 24.19 7.77
N ALA A 164 -12.01 24.11 6.47
CA ALA A 164 -10.78 24.64 5.89
C ALA A 164 -10.95 25.12 4.44
N ARG A 165 -10.25 26.20 4.11
CA ARG A 165 -10.32 26.85 2.78
C ARG A 165 -8.97 27.43 2.36
N PHE A 166 -8.74 27.51 1.06
CA PHE A 166 -7.66 28.32 0.48
C PHE A 166 -8.07 29.78 0.46
N ASP A 167 -7.17 30.70 0.78
CA ASP A 167 -7.43 32.12 0.57
C ASP A 167 -7.09 32.58 -0.85
N LEU A 168 -7.32 33.87 -1.14
CA LEU A 168 -7.02 34.46 -2.46
C LEU A 168 -5.54 34.34 -2.86
N ASN A 169 -4.65 34.13 -1.88
CA ASN A 169 -3.22 34.00 -2.11
C ASN A 169 -2.77 32.53 -2.18
N GLY A 170 -3.68 31.57 -1.98
CA GLY A 170 -3.40 30.14 -1.97
C GLY A 170 -2.86 29.60 -0.64
N ALA A 171 -2.94 30.39 0.44
CA ALA A 171 -2.63 29.92 1.78
C ALA A 171 -3.81 29.14 2.36
N VAL A 172 -3.52 28.22 3.28
CA VAL A 172 -4.50 27.34 3.91
C VAL A 172 -4.97 27.95 5.22
N ARG A 173 -6.29 28.04 5.39
CA ARG A 173 -6.92 28.55 6.62
C ARG A 173 -7.77 27.48 7.28
N MET A 174 -7.66 27.38 8.60
CA MET A 174 -8.48 26.52 9.44
C MET A 174 -9.57 27.34 10.16
N TYR A 175 -10.79 26.84 10.15
CA TYR A 175 -11.97 27.42 10.80
C TYR A 175 -12.33 26.56 12.01
N CYS A 176 -12.17 27.14 13.20
CA CYS A 176 -12.18 26.38 14.44
C CYS A 176 -12.57 27.26 15.64
N GLY A 177 -13.39 28.28 15.38
CA GLY A 177 -13.65 29.40 16.28
C GLY A 177 -13.69 30.69 15.48
N TYR A 178 -13.49 31.83 16.16
CA TYR A 178 -13.50 33.15 15.51
C TYR A 178 -12.19 33.44 14.76
N ALA A 179 -11.04 33.12 15.36
CA ALA A 179 -9.73 33.31 14.72
C ALA A 179 -9.37 32.08 13.87
N THR A 180 -8.70 32.32 12.74
CA THR A 180 -8.35 31.29 11.76
C THR A 180 -6.84 31.24 11.55
N PRO A 181 -6.11 30.23 12.07
CA PRO A 181 -4.70 30.12 11.78
C PRO A 181 -4.56 29.87 10.28
N THR A 182 -3.64 30.63 9.67
CA THR A 182 -3.44 30.69 8.23
C THR A 182 -1.98 30.37 7.95
N SER A 183 -1.72 29.52 6.95
CA SER A 183 -0.33 29.22 6.59
C SER A 183 0.35 30.41 5.92
N THR A 184 1.68 30.48 6.03
CA THR A 184 2.47 31.42 5.21
C THR A 184 2.81 30.80 3.85
N THR A 185 3.07 29.49 3.84
CA THR A 185 3.27 28.72 2.61
C THR A 185 1.98 28.59 1.81
N LYS A 186 2.07 28.93 0.52
CA LYS A 186 1.03 28.68 -0.47
C LYS A 186 1.04 27.22 -0.88
N VAL A 187 -0.14 26.60 -1.02
CA VAL A 187 -0.25 25.17 -1.33
C VAL A 187 -0.93 24.89 -2.66
N THR A 188 -1.14 25.92 -3.47
CA THR A 188 -1.92 25.86 -4.72
C THR A 188 -1.09 25.53 -5.94
N ASP A 189 0.18 25.23 -5.75
CA ASP A 189 1.05 24.68 -6.79
C ASP A 189 0.99 23.14 -6.79
N ASN A 190 1.53 22.54 -7.86
CA ASN A 190 1.47 21.10 -8.11
C ASN A 190 2.33 20.25 -7.16
N THR A 191 2.83 20.81 -6.06
CA THR A 191 3.66 20.11 -5.07
C THR A 191 2.78 19.45 -4.03
N SER A 192 2.97 18.14 -3.83
CA SER A 192 2.35 17.39 -2.74
C SER A 192 2.90 17.84 -1.39
N ARG A 193 2.02 18.12 -0.44
CA ARG A 193 2.38 18.54 0.93
C ARG A 193 1.51 17.83 1.95
N LEU A 194 2.11 17.46 3.09
CA LEU A 194 1.36 17.02 4.26
C LEU A 194 0.87 18.26 5.01
N ILE A 195 -0.44 18.40 5.14
CA ILE A 195 -1.07 19.50 5.86
C ILE A 195 -1.69 18.93 7.13
N ARG A 196 -1.43 19.59 8.26
CA ARG A 196 -1.99 19.21 9.56
C ARG A 196 -2.68 20.40 10.18
N PHE A 197 -3.94 20.20 10.52
CA PHE A 197 -4.71 21.08 11.39
C PHE A 197 -4.73 20.50 12.79
N ARG A 198 -4.32 21.29 13.76
CA ARG A 198 -4.17 20.85 15.14
C ARG A 198 -4.90 21.78 16.08
N ARG A 199 -5.62 21.20 17.04
CA ARG A 199 -6.09 21.90 18.23
C ARG A 199 -5.53 21.22 19.49
N VAL A 200 -4.96 22.03 20.39
CA VAL A 200 -4.56 21.62 21.74
C VAL A 200 -5.04 22.68 22.72
N GLY A 201 -5.97 22.32 23.59
CA GLY A 201 -6.69 23.25 24.43
C GLY A 201 -7.33 24.37 23.60
N GLN A 202 -6.94 25.61 23.89
CA GLN A 202 -7.44 26.80 23.19
C GLN A 202 -6.68 27.13 21.90
N VAL A 203 -5.53 26.48 21.66
CA VAL A 203 -4.62 26.85 20.57
C VAL A 203 -4.95 26.04 19.33
N SER A 204 -5.17 26.73 18.22
CA SER A 204 -5.38 26.12 16.90
C SER A 204 -4.21 26.49 15.98
N SER A 205 -3.74 25.51 15.20
CA SER A 205 -2.54 25.68 14.38
C SER A 205 -2.60 24.91 13.06
N VAL A 206 -1.89 25.46 12.07
CA VAL A 206 -1.67 24.85 10.76
C VAL A 206 -0.20 24.50 10.64
N TYR A 207 0.09 23.28 10.22
CA TYR A 207 1.43 22.83 9.86
C TYR A 207 1.47 22.39 8.41
N ILE A 208 2.59 22.63 7.74
CA ILE A 208 2.89 22.12 6.40
C ILE A 208 4.21 21.37 6.46
N ASN A 209 4.21 20.09 6.05
CA ASN A 209 5.35 19.19 6.13
C ASN A 209 6.01 19.17 7.53
N GLY A 210 5.19 19.29 8.57
CA GLY A 210 5.64 19.31 9.96
C GLY A 210 6.11 20.69 10.48
N VAL A 211 6.25 21.69 9.62
CA VAL A 211 6.63 23.06 10.01
C VAL A 211 5.39 23.81 10.48
N LEU A 212 5.46 24.50 11.63
CA LEU A 212 4.39 25.37 12.11
C LEU A 212 4.29 26.62 11.23
N GLU A 213 3.13 26.85 10.65
CA GLU A 213 2.90 27.88 9.63
C GLU A 213 1.92 28.96 10.09
N GLY A 214 0.95 28.58 10.91
CA GLY A 214 -0.03 29.51 11.47
C GLY A 214 -0.50 29.03 12.84
N VAL A 215 -0.69 29.97 13.76
CA VAL A 215 -1.15 29.68 15.12
C VAL A 215 -2.05 30.80 15.61
N VAL A 216 -3.13 30.44 16.29
CA VAL A 216 -4.02 31.38 16.97
C VAL A 216 -4.45 30.81 18.32
N ASP A 217 -4.64 31.69 19.28
CA ASP A 217 -5.28 31.38 20.55
C ASP A 217 -6.79 31.73 20.45
N ASN A 218 -7.65 30.71 20.60
CA ASN A 218 -9.10 30.83 20.53
C ASN A 218 -9.77 30.90 21.92
N SER A 219 -9.08 31.45 22.93
CA SER A 219 -9.53 31.57 24.33
C SER A 219 -10.96 32.09 24.56
N ILE A 220 -11.57 32.80 23.60
CA ILE A 220 -12.91 33.39 23.72
C ILE A 220 -14.01 32.43 23.24
N SER A 221 -13.73 31.50 22.31
CA SER A 221 -14.72 30.56 21.78
C SER A 221 -14.06 29.41 21.01
N LEU A 222 -14.25 28.18 21.49
CA LEU A 222 -13.92 26.96 20.74
C LEU A 222 -15.14 26.47 19.97
N GLY A 223 -15.06 26.56 18.64
CA GLY A 223 -16.07 25.97 17.76
C GLY A 223 -15.89 24.44 17.70
N THR A 224 -17.00 23.72 17.61
CA THR A 224 -16.97 22.33 17.14
C THR A 224 -16.58 22.31 15.66
N VAL A 225 -15.63 21.44 15.30
CA VAL A 225 -15.27 21.19 13.90
C VAL A 225 -16.08 20.00 13.39
N LYS A 226 -16.60 20.13 12.18
CA LYS A 226 -17.36 19.10 11.50
C LYS A 226 -16.78 18.84 10.12
N LEU A 227 -16.63 17.57 9.76
CA LEU A 227 -16.09 17.15 8.48
C LEU A 227 -16.97 16.06 7.88
N SER A 228 -17.55 16.33 6.72
CA SER A 228 -18.28 15.34 5.92
C SER A 228 -17.91 15.40 4.44
N LYS A 229 -17.29 16.49 3.98
CA LYS A 229 -16.93 16.71 2.59
C LYS A 229 -15.52 17.26 2.47
N LEU A 230 -14.81 16.80 1.45
CA LEU A 230 -13.53 17.33 1.02
C LEU A 230 -13.65 17.84 -0.42
N MET A 231 -12.90 18.88 -0.74
CA MET A 231 -12.87 19.56 -2.04
C MET A 231 -14.17 20.28 -2.45
N GLU A 232 -15.14 20.44 -1.54
CA GLU A 232 -16.35 21.24 -1.77
C GLU A 232 -16.84 21.92 -0.48
N ALA A 233 -17.30 23.17 -0.60
CA ALA A 233 -18.29 23.72 0.31
C ALA A 233 -19.01 24.93 -0.29
N SER A 234 -20.26 25.09 0.10
CA SER A 234 -21.12 26.20 -0.31
C SER A 234 -21.22 26.30 -1.85
N GLY A 235 -21.18 25.15 -2.54
CA GLY A 235 -21.19 25.09 -4.01
C GLY A 235 -19.88 25.51 -4.69
N SER A 236 -18.81 25.75 -3.93
CA SER A 236 -17.47 26.02 -4.45
C SER A 236 -16.63 24.75 -4.42
N TYR A 237 -16.05 24.38 -5.56
CA TYR A 237 -15.25 23.17 -5.72
C TYR A 237 -13.77 23.51 -5.84
N ALA A 238 -12.92 22.72 -5.19
CA ALA A 238 -11.47 22.84 -5.31
C ALA A 238 -10.96 21.88 -6.39
N LYS A 239 -9.99 22.33 -7.18
CA LYS A 239 -9.20 21.48 -8.07
C LYS A 239 -7.94 21.01 -7.34
N GLY A 240 -7.63 19.73 -7.43
CA GLY A 240 -6.43 19.15 -6.80
C GLY A 240 -6.66 17.72 -6.35
N ALA A 241 -5.75 17.20 -5.55
CA ALA A 241 -5.86 15.86 -5.00
C ALA A 241 -5.66 15.87 -3.49
N ILE A 242 -6.45 15.07 -2.79
CA ILE A 242 -6.14 14.64 -1.43
C ILE A 242 -5.87 13.14 -1.51
N THR A 243 -4.66 12.70 -1.18
CA THR A 243 -4.27 11.28 -1.32
C THR A 243 -4.41 10.49 -0.03
N LYS A 244 -4.54 11.17 1.11
CA LYS A 244 -4.78 10.56 2.41
C LYS A 244 -5.53 11.52 3.32
N LEU A 245 -6.45 11.00 4.13
CA LEU A 245 -7.04 11.70 5.27
C LEU A 245 -6.78 10.87 6.53
N SER A 246 -6.33 11.52 7.61
CA SER A 246 -6.20 10.91 8.92
C SER A 246 -6.73 11.87 9.98
N VAL A 247 -7.44 11.34 10.96
CA VAL A 247 -7.97 12.11 12.09
C VAL A 247 -7.60 11.42 13.38
N ASP A 248 -6.95 12.18 14.25
CA ASP A 248 -6.68 11.80 15.63
C ASP A 248 -7.53 12.69 16.54
N SER A 249 -8.10 12.09 17.58
CA SER A 249 -8.90 12.79 18.60
C SER A 249 -8.46 12.30 19.97
N ALA A 250 -8.23 13.22 20.91
CA ALA A 250 -7.69 12.92 22.23
C ALA A 250 -6.42 12.04 22.20
N GLY A 251 -5.56 12.24 21.20
CA GLY A 251 -4.30 11.50 21.02
C GLY A 251 -4.44 10.10 20.43
N LEU A 252 -5.65 9.68 20.02
CA LEU A 252 -5.90 8.39 19.39
C LEU A 252 -6.31 8.57 17.92
N LYS A 253 -5.73 7.77 17.03
CA LYS A 253 -6.15 7.71 15.63
C LYS A 253 -7.53 7.08 15.51
N ILE A 254 -8.53 7.89 15.16
CA ILE A 254 -9.92 7.44 15.00
C ILE A 254 -10.28 7.17 13.54
N LEU A 255 -9.50 7.71 12.60
CA LEU A 255 -9.74 7.55 11.17
C LEU A 255 -8.44 7.58 10.37
N GLU A 256 -8.35 6.68 9.40
CA GLU A 256 -7.38 6.77 8.31
C GLU A 256 -7.97 6.23 7.02
N ILE A 257 -8.02 7.08 5.99
CA ILE A 257 -8.53 6.74 4.65
C ILE A 257 -7.42 7.04 3.63
N PRO A 258 -6.86 6.00 2.99
CA PRO A 258 -6.15 6.17 1.73
C PRO A 258 -7.15 6.64 0.66
N LEU A 259 -6.86 7.77 0.03
CA LEU A 259 -7.69 8.34 -1.04
C LEU A 259 -6.99 8.20 -2.41
N ASN A 260 -5.95 7.38 -2.46
CA ASN A 260 -5.13 7.07 -3.63
C ASN A 260 -5.30 5.64 -4.15
N ASN A 261 -6.26 4.86 -3.63
CA ASN A 261 -6.45 3.49 -4.07
C ASN A 261 -7.30 3.44 -5.36
N LYS A 262 -6.62 3.55 -6.50
CA LYS A 262 -7.24 3.50 -7.83
C LYS A 262 -8.07 2.23 -8.08
N SER A 263 -7.68 1.08 -7.52
CA SER A 263 -8.41 -0.18 -7.67
C SER A 263 -9.80 -0.17 -7.01
N GLN A 264 -9.99 0.66 -5.99
CA GLN A 264 -11.27 0.85 -5.31
C GLN A 264 -12.20 1.83 -6.06
N GLY A 265 -11.71 2.52 -7.09
CA GLY A 265 -12.49 3.45 -7.91
C GLY A 265 -13.07 4.59 -7.07
N ALA A 266 -14.39 4.82 -7.16
CA ALA A 266 -15.04 5.92 -6.46
C ALA A 266 -15.07 5.75 -4.93
N ASN A 267 -15.12 4.52 -4.42
CA ASN A 267 -15.38 4.24 -3.00
C ASN A 267 -14.08 3.86 -2.28
N GLN A 268 -13.48 4.81 -1.60
CA GLN A 268 -12.22 4.65 -0.88
C GLN A 268 -12.48 4.20 0.55
N LEU A 269 -11.95 3.03 0.92
CA LEU A 269 -12.20 2.39 2.22
C LEU A 269 -11.23 2.89 3.29
N ALA A 270 -11.74 3.06 4.51
CA ALA A 270 -10.91 3.31 5.67
C ALA A 270 -10.03 2.10 6.02
N THR A 271 -8.80 2.36 6.44
CA THR A 271 -7.88 1.38 7.04
C THR A 271 -7.94 1.43 8.57
N VAL A 272 -8.39 2.55 9.13
CA VAL A 272 -8.71 2.72 10.56
C VAL A 272 -10.05 3.44 10.68
N GLY A 273 -10.92 2.97 11.56
CA GLY A 273 -12.28 3.49 11.72
C GLY A 273 -13.26 2.93 10.67
N SER A 274 -14.52 3.37 10.74
CA SER A 274 -15.60 2.85 9.89
C SER A 274 -16.12 3.84 8.84
N ILE A 275 -15.56 5.05 8.79
CA ILE A 275 -16.01 6.11 7.86
C ILE A 275 -15.24 5.96 6.55
N ASN A 276 -15.91 5.50 5.51
CA ASN A 276 -15.39 5.47 4.15
C ASN A 276 -15.62 6.80 3.43
N ALA A 277 -14.94 6.98 2.29
CA ALA A 277 -15.08 8.14 1.41
C ALA A 277 -15.56 7.74 0.01
N THR A 278 -16.36 8.57 -0.62
CA THR A 278 -16.84 8.40 -1.99
C THR A 278 -16.51 9.63 -2.81
N ILE A 279 -15.85 9.42 -3.95
CA ILE A 279 -15.63 10.46 -4.96
C ILE A 279 -16.96 10.67 -5.70
N VAL A 280 -17.56 11.84 -5.51
CA VAL A 280 -18.81 12.24 -6.14
C VAL A 280 -18.54 12.75 -7.56
N ASN A 281 -19.44 12.42 -8.49
CA ASN A 281 -19.26 12.66 -9.94
C ASN A 281 -17.98 12.00 -10.49
N TYR A 282 -17.67 10.80 -9.98
CA TYR A 282 -16.48 10.03 -10.33
C TYR A 282 -16.36 9.77 -11.84
N ASN A 283 -15.16 9.99 -12.36
CA ASN A 283 -14.73 9.58 -13.68
C ASN A 283 -13.35 8.93 -13.56
N ALA A 284 -13.17 7.72 -14.09
CA ALA A 284 -11.90 7.00 -14.02
C ALA A 284 -10.72 7.78 -14.63
N ALA A 285 -10.96 8.71 -15.55
CA ALA A 285 -9.94 9.59 -16.12
C ALA A 285 -9.35 10.60 -15.11
N GLY A 286 -9.98 10.79 -13.95
CA GLY A 286 -9.46 11.67 -12.89
C GLY A 286 -8.22 11.11 -12.18
N TRP A 287 -7.91 9.82 -12.33
CA TRP A 287 -6.71 9.22 -11.77
C TRP A 287 -5.46 9.59 -12.57
N THR A 288 -4.50 10.21 -11.88
CA THR A 288 -3.20 10.59 -12.45
C THR A 288 -2.09 9.91 -11.67
N ALA A 289 -1.08 9.36 -12.36
CA ALA A 289 0.12 8.82 -11.71
C ALA A 289 0.93 9.99 -11.11
N VAL A 290 1.44 9.84 -9.89
CA VAL A 290 2.10 10.93 -9.13
C VAL A 290 3.42 10.52 -8.52
#